data_AF-A0A7R9EC01-F1
#
_entry.id   AF-A0A7R9EC01-F1
#
_cell.length_a   1.000
_cell.length_b   1.000
_cell.length_c   1.000
_cell.angle_alpha   90.00
_cell.angle_beta   90.00
_cell.angle_gamma   90.00
#
_symmetry.space_group_name_H-M   'P 1'
#
loop_
_entity.id
_entity.type
_entity.pdbx_description
1 polymer ?
#
loop_
_entity_poly.entity_id
_entity_poly.type
_entity_poly.pdbx_seq_one_letter_code
_entity_poly.pdbx_strand_id
1 'polypeptide(L)'
;MPMISQITSLAPAHNADRYQTKMGGGHTLHLSSNNIHKKAEWMTTTCNHALYAIVDVFTQYFDILGPLLLEDLYIQLHWCVQQGETVHSGVCNKVRLYIQVCATSRMLADNEQLARSGTNCLENLVNSNGLKFRETTWDKTCQCMLDIFNSTIPTALLSWRAEDKEENVEPSRQGILKYSNSQSVTMDDIKTKVGSEHKLFAGLLIKCVVQLELIQTIDNIVFFPATSRKEDQENLALAQTAYHQYLSSSLCKQMFVQTLHFQADLLHTESGLSEQQREEQGMYHNLSSKHLLLLTDCLLQSHRFAKAFNSNHEQRNLLWKAGFKGSVKPNLLKQETQSLACVLRILFKMCSDEARRDAWPLIQQRLIFVCREALEYFLCLQSEAHRDAWTCLLLLMLTRIFKMSDERFAAHTSSYYPLLCEIMCFDLKAELRSVMRRFFLRIGPVFNISRSGGVP
;
A
#
# COMPACT_ATOMS: atom_id res chain seq x y z
N MET A 1 -5.34 15.08 34.60
CA MET A 1 -5.90 13.86 35.24
C MET A 1 -7.44 13.78 35.30
N PRO A 2 -8.26 14.86 35.33
CA PRO A 2 -9.73 14.72 35.37
C PRO A 2 -10.38 14.32 34.03
N MET A 3 -9.65 14.45 32.91
CA MET A 3 -10.20 14.19 31.57
C MET A 3 -10.08 12.71 31.16
N ILE A 4 -9.11 11.97 31.72
CA ILE A 4 -8.98 10.51 31.51
C ILE A 4 -10.18 9.77 32.13
N SER A 5 -10.71 10.25 33.27
CA SER A 5 -11.93 9.70 33.87
C SER A 5 -13.20 9.97 33.04
N GLN A 6 -13.22 11.02 32.22
CA GLN A 6 -14.34 11.28 31.32
C GLN A 6 -14.32 10.35 30.09
N ILE A 7 -13.14 10.00 29.56
CA ILE A 7 -13.00 8.99 28.50
C ILE A 7 -13.44 7.60 29.01
N THR A 8 -13.17 7.27 30.27
CA THR A 8 -13.66 6.03 30.90
C THR A 8 -15.18 6.04 31.12
N SER A 9 -15.81 7.22 31.22
CA SER A 9 -17.27 7.36 31.37
C SER A 9 -18.06 7.30 30.05
N LEU A 10 -17.38 7.52 28.91
CA LEU A 10 -17.98 7.44 27.57
C LEU A 10 -17.87 6.04 26.94
N ALA A 11 -16.94 5.22 27.40
CA ALA A 11 -16.99 3.79 27.16
C ALA A 11 -18.11 3.20 28.04
N PRO A 12 -19.03 2.38 27.51
CA PRO A 12 -20.03 1.73 28.34
C PRO A 12 -19.36 0.62 29.18
N ALA A 13 -18.62 1.01 30.21
CA ALA A 13 -17.99 0.11 31.19
C ALA A 13 -19.03 -0.83 31.82
N HIS A 14 -20.26 -0.32 31.97
CA HIS A 14 -21.39 -1.07 32.51
C HIS A 14 -21.85 -2.26 31.65
N ASN A 15 -21.48 -2.28 30.35
CA ASN A 15 -21.73 -3.44 29.47
C ASN A 15 -20.53 -4.40 29.43
N ALA A 16 -19.28 -3.89 29.51
CA ALA A 16 -18.09 -4.73 29.52
C ALA A 16 -18.07 -5.69 30.74
N ASP A 17 -18.41 -5.19 31.92
CA ASP A 17 -18.51 -6.01 33.14
C ASP A 17 -19.65 -7.03 33.02
N ARG A 18 -20.80 -6.66 32.45
CA ARG A 18 -21.96 -7.57 32.27
C ARG A 18 -21.66 -8.73 31.31
N TYR A 19 -20.75 -8.54 30.35
CA TYR A 19 -20.27 -9.59 29.46
C TYR A 19 -19.16 -10.44 30.09
N GLN A 20 -18.33 -9.89 30.97
CA GLN A 20 -17.36 -10.66 31.76
C GLN A 20 -18.05 -11.54 32.81
N THR A 21 -19.07 -11.05 33.53
CA THR A 21 -19.75 -11.84 34.57
C THR A 21 -20.57 -13.01 34.00
N LYS A 22 -21.01 -12.94 32.73
CA LYS A 22 -21.67 -14.07 32.04
C LYS A 22 -20.73 -15.12 31.46
N MET A 23 -19.42 -14.85 31.44
CA MET A 23 -18.39 -15.70 30.80
C MET A 23 -17.36 -16.25 31.81
N GLY A 24 -17.47 -15.87 33.09
CA GLY A 24 -16.65 -16.38 34.18
C GLY A 24 -17.15 -17.73 34.71
N GLY A 25 -17.00 -18.79 33.91
CA GLY A 25 -17.19 -20.17 34.35
C GLY A 25 -16.24 -21.05 33.55
N GLY A 26 -15.19 -21.56 34.21
CA GLY A 26 -14.08 -22.31 33.62
C GLY A 26 -14.44 -23.69 33.08
N HIS A 27 -15.37 -23.77 32.13
CA HIS A 27 -15.62 -24.94 31.31
C HIS A 27 -15.56 -24.55 29.84
N THR A 28 -14.86 -25.37 29.06
CA THR A 28 -14.72 -25.32 27.61
C THR A 28 -16.11 -25.33 26.94
N LEU A 29 -16.75 -24.16 26.86
CA LEU A 29 -18.08 -23.99 26.30
C LEU A 29 -17.96 -23.76 24.80
N HIS A 30 -18.54 -24.70 24.05
CA HIS A 30 -18.86 -24.55 22.63
C HIS A 30 -19.61 -23.22 22.43
N LEU A 31 -18.95 -22.23 21.82
CA LEU A 31 -19.52 -20.90 21.58
C LEU A 31 -20.66 -21.02 20.56
N SER A 32 -21.87 -20.59 20.94
CA SER A 32 -23.01 -20.51 20.03
C SER A 32 -22.82 -19.36 19.03
N SER A 33 -23.21 -19.56 17.76
CA SER A 33 -23.07 -18.60 16.65
C SER A 33 -23.62 -17.19 16.97
N ASN A 34 -24.69 -17.11 17.76
CA ASN A 34 -25.29 -15.83 18.19
C ASN A 34 -24.38 -14.97 19.09
N ASN A 35 -23.46 -15.57 19.84
CA ASN A 35 -22.50 -14.82 20.65
C ASN A 35 -21.31 -14.31 19.82
N ILE A 36 -20.99 -14.97 18.70
CA ILE A 36 -19.93 -14.52 17.79
C ILE A 36 -20.41 -13.30 17.00
N HIS A 37 -21.65 -13.33 16.48
CA HIS A 37 -22.24 -12.19 15.76
C HIS A 37 -22.36 -10.93 16.61
N LYS A 38 -22.90 -11.03 17.84
CA LYS A 38 -23.03 -9.86 18.74
C LYS A 38 -21.68 -9.27 19.15
N LYS A 39 -20.64 -10.11 19.23
CA LYS A 39 -19.28 -9.65 19.55
C LYS A 39 -18.59 -9.03 18.34
N ALA A 40 -18.79 -9.54 17.12
CA ALA A 40 -18.36 -8.90 15.88
C ALA A 40 -18.98 -7.52 15.70
N GLU A 41 -20.28 -7.39 15.99
CA GLU A 41 -21.00 -6.11 15.96
C GLU A 41 -20.46 -5.11 16.99
N TRP A 42 -20.18 -5.55 18.22
CA TRP A 42 -19.57 -4.71 19.25
C TRP A 42 -18.18 -4.19 18.85
N MET A 43 -17.35 -5.01 18.22
CA MET A 43 -16.03 -4.59 17.73
C MET A 43 -16.15 -3.54 16.62
N THR A 44 -17.02 -3.79 15.65
CA THR A 44 -17.22 -2.89 14.50
C THR A 44 -17.81 -1.53 14.90
N THR A 45 -18.56 -1.48 16.00
CA THR A 45 -19.15 -0.26 16.52
C THR A 45 -18.30 0.32 17.65
N THR A 46 -18.33 -0.25 18.84
CA THR A 46 -17.79 0.37 20.06
C THR A 46 -16.26 0.50 20.03
N CYS A 47 -15.54 -0.55 19.63
CA CYS A 47 -14.07 -0.53 19.60
C CYS A 47 -13.54 0.44 18.55
N ASN A 48 -14.16 0.49 17.36
CA ASN A 48 -13.81 1.46 16.34
C ASN A 48 -14.07 2.90 16.79
N HIS A 49 -15.27 3.20 17.31
CA HIS A 49 -15.58 4.56 17.79
C HIS A 49 -14.62 5.00 18.89
N ALA A 50 -14.27 4.11 19.82
CA ALA A 50 -13.32 4.43 20.88
C ALA A 50 -11.89 4.62 20.35
N LEU A 51 -11.44 3.87 19.34
CA LEU A 51 -10.13 4.09 18.71
C LEU A 51 -10.03 5.50 18.08
N TYR A 52 -11.05 5.89 17.30
CA TYR A 52 -11.12 7.24 16.72
C TYR A 52 -11.20 8.31 17.81
N ALA A 53 -12.04 8.13 18.84
CA ALA A 53 -12.15 9.09 19.94
C ALA A 53 -10.83 9.27 20.71
N ILE A 54 -10.05 8.19 20.89
CA ILE A 54 -8.71 8.28 21.50
C ILE A 54 -7.79 9.12 20.62
N VAL A 55 -7.79 8.90 19.30
CA VAL A 55 -6.97 9.68 18.36
C VAL A 55 -7.41 11.14 18.29
N ASP A 56 -8.70 11.43 18.36
CA ASP A 56 -9.24 12.80 18.37
C ASP A 56 -8.78 13.55 19.62
N VAL A 57 -8.90 12.93 20.80
CA VAL A 57 -8.38 13.52 22.06
C VAL A 57 -6.86 13.68 21.98
N PHE A 58 -6.15 12.66 21.49
CA PHE A 58 -4.70 12.71 21.36
C PHE A 58 -4.25 13.86 20.44
N THR A 59 -4.97 14.05 19.33
CA THR A 59 -4.75 15.13 18.37
C THR A 59 -5.03 16.49 18.98
N GLN A 60 -6.16 16.64 19.68
CA GLN A 60 -6.53 17.90 20.31
C GLN A 60 -5.52 18.34 21.37
N TYR A 61 -4.94 17.40 22.13
CA TYR A 61 -4.01 17.67 23.23
C TYR A 61 -2.59 17.16 22.95
N PHE A 62 -2.17 17.14 21.68
CA PHE A 62 -0.89 16.55 21.26
C PHE A 62 0.32 17.13 21.99
N ASP A 63 0.33 18.43 22.27
CA ASP A 63 1.46 19.10 22.93
C ASP A 63 1.69 18.61 24.37
N ILE A 64 0.66 18.07 25.01
CA ILE A 64 0.71 17.50 26.37
C ILE A 64 0.86 15.98 26.31
N LEU A 65 0.09 15.31 25.43
CA LEU A 65 0.01 13.84 25.38
C LEU A 65 1.13 13.21 24.55
N GLY A 66 1.60 13.89 23.51
CA GLY A 66 2.65 13.43 22.59
C GLY A 66 3.91 12.96 23.32
N PRO A 67 4.53 13.80 24.18
CA PRO A 67 5.73 13.40 24.93
C PRO A 67 5.52 12.23 25.91
N LEU A 68 4.28 11.95 26.30
CA LEU A 68 3.96 11.00 27.37
C LEU A 68 3.44 9.65 26.86
N LEU A 69 2.67 9.65 25.77
CA LEU A 69 1.83 8.51 25.37
C LEU A 69 1.91 8.17 23.88
N LEU A 70 2.70 8.89 23.07
CA LEU A 70 2.75 8.65 21.63
C LEU A 70 3.25 7.25 21.27
N GLU A 71 4.22 6.75 22.03
CA GLU A 71 4.78 5.41 21.82
C GLU A 71 3.76 4.31 22.15
N ASP A 72 3.02 4.48 23.26
CA ASP A 72 1.91 3.59 23.62
C ASP A 72 0.80 3.62 22.55
N LEU A 73 0.50 4.80 21.99
CA LEU A 73 -0.47 4.93 20.90
C LEU A 73 0.01 4.23 19.62
N TYR A 74 1.29 4.31 19.27
CA TYR A 74 1.84 3.55 18.14
C TYR A 74 1.76 2.05 18.35
N ILE A 75 2.07 1.55 19.55
CA ILE A 75 1.91 0.13 19.89
C ILE A 75 0.45 -0.29 19.73
N GLN A 76 -0.49 0.54 20.20
CA GLN A 76 -1.92 0.27 20.05
C GLN A 76 -2.35 0.21 18.58
N LEU A 77 -1.93 1.18 17.76
CA LEU A 77 -2.26 1.22 16.34
C LEU A 77 -1.62 0.04 15.60
N HIS A 78 -0.37 -0.29 15.89
CA HIS A 78 0.32 -1.45 15.32
C HIS A 78 -0.43 -2.74 15.63
N TRP A 79 -0.82 -2.93 16.89
CA TRP A 79 -1.61 -4.09 17.30
C TRP A 79 -2.97 -4.17 16.60
N CYS A 80 -3.67 -3.03 16.48
CA CYS A 80 -4.92 -2.92 15.73
C CYS A 80 -4.74 -3.30 14.25
N VAL A 81 -3.57 -3.09 13.64
CA VAL A 81 -3.36 -3.42 12.22
C VAL A 81 -2.84 -4.85 12.02
N GLN A 82 -1.99 -5.35 12.92
CA GLN A 82 -1.37 -6.68 12.80
C GLN A 82 -2.38 -7.83 12.92
N GLN A 83 -3.45 -7.66 13.72
CA GLN A 83 -4.53 -8.66 13.89
C GLN A 83 -4.04 -10.07 14.30
N GLY A 84 -2.91 -10.18 15.00
CA GLY A 84 -2.23 -11.43 15.35
C GLY A 84 -2.38 -11.87 16.82
N GLU A 85 -2.17 -13.16 17.09
CA GLU A 85 -2.40 -13.80 18.41
C GLU A 85 -1.40 -13.44 19.53
N THR A 86 -0.38 -12.60 19.28
CA THR A 86 0.71 -12.32 20.23
C THR A 86 0.61 -10.94 20.86
N VAL A 87 0.19 -10.90 22.13
CA VAL A 87 0.37 -9.74 23.01
C VAL A 87 1.76 -9.85 23.63
N HIS A 88 2.72 -9.05 23.17
CA HIS A 88 4.00 -8.94 23.89
C HIS A 88 3.77 -8.25 25.25
N SER A 89 4.38 -8.83 26.29
CA SER A 89 4.19 -8.51 27.72
C SER A 89 4.78 -7.17 28.18
N GLY A 90 4.89 -6.17 27.31
CA GLY A 90 5.61 -4.92 27.56
C GLY A 90 4.75 -3.65 27.68
N VAL A 91 3.42 -3.75 27.58
CA VAL A 91 2.54 -2.57 27.60
C VAL A 91 2.44 -1.99 29.02
N CYS A 92 2.76 -0.70 29.16
CA CYS A 92 2.69 0.04 30.42
C CYS A 92 1.30 -0.07 31.09
N ASN A 93 1.29 -0.27 32.42
CA ASN A 93 0.09 -0.56 33.24
C ASN A 93 -1.06 0.46 33.13
N LYS A 94 -0.87 1.63 32.50
CA LYS A 94 -1.89 2.69 32.40
C LYS A 94 -2.76 2.62 31.15
N VAL A 95 -2.28 2.09 30.03
CA VAL A 95 -3.07 1.80 28.79
C VAL A 95 -3.60 0.35 28.78
N ARG A 96 -3.10 -0.44 29.73
CA ARG A 96 -3.44 -1.85 29.94
C ARG A 96 -4.94 -2.11 30.08
N LEU A 97 -5.77 -1.18 30.55
CA LEU A 97 -7.21 -1.47 30.70
C LEU A 97 -7.96 -1.58 29.37
N TYR A 98 -7.61 -0.75 28.36
CA TYR A 98 -8.20 -0.84 27.03
C TYR A 98 -7.60 -2.04 26.25
N ILE A 99 -6.27 -2.18 26.29
CA ILE A 99 -5.53 -3.29 25.67
C ILE A 99 -5.94 -4.63 26.26
N GLN A 100 -6.19 -4.73 27.57
CA GLN A 100 -6.51 -6.00 28.21
C GLN A 100 -7.99 -6.37 28.08
N VAL A 101 -8.91 -5.41 27.95
CA VAL A 101 -10.32 -5.70 27.60
C VAL A 101 -10.44 -6.18 26.16
N CYS A 102 -9.69 -5.57 25.24
CA CYS A 102 -9.61 -6.02 23.85
C CYS A 102 -8.82 -7.35 23.76
N ALA A 103 -7.55 -7.37 24.11
CA ALA A 103 -6.62 -8.46 23.82
C ALA A 103 -6.78 -9.76 24.65
N THR A 104 -7.55 -9.78 25.75
CA THR A 104 -7.84 -11.05 26.46
C THR A 104 -8.81 -11.96 25.71
N SER A 105 -9.51 -11.43 24.71
CA SER A 105 -10.39 -12.20 23.87
C SER A 105 -9.61 -12.60 22.62
N ARG A 106 -9.38 -13.90 22.40
CA ARG A 106 -8.86 -14.53 21.17
C ARG A 106 -9.73 -14.27 19.90
N MET A 107 -10.47 -13.17 19.90
CA MET A 107 -11.62 -12.78 19.07
C MET A 107 -11.33 -11.56 18.19
N LEU A 108 -10.18 -10.91 18.37
CA LEU A 108 -9.72 -9.77 17.56
C LEU A 108 -8.76 -10.18 16.44
N ALA A 109 -8.43 -11.45 16.34
CA ALA A 109 -7.78 -11.97 15.15
C ALA A 109 -8.78 -11.97 13.98
N ASP A 110 -8.31 -11.63 12.79
CA ASP A 110 -9.07 -11.68 11.54
C ASP A 110 -10.25 -10.67 11.45
N ASN A 111 -10.15 -9.47 12.05
CA ASN A 111 -11.11 -8.38 11.85
C ASN A 111 -10.61 -7.32 10.87
N GLU A 112 -11.05 -7.42 9.60
CA GLU A 112 -10.71 -6.47 8.54
C GLU A 112 -10.98 -5.02 8.93
N GLN A 113 -12.15 -4.73 9.52
CA GLN A 113 -12.57 -3.37 9.82
C GLN A 113 -11.71 -2.70 10.89
N LEU A 114 -11.28 -3.48 11.89
CA LEU A 114 -10.39 -2.99 12.94
C LEU A 114 -9.02 -2.64 12.36
N ALA A 115 -8.48 -3.48 11.48
CA ALA A 115 -7.21 -3.21 10.82
C ALA A 115 -7.27 -1.93 9.96
N ARG A 116 -8.35 -1.74 9.20
CA ARG A 116 -8.61 -0.52 8.43
C ARG A 116 -8.78 0.71 9.31
N SER A 117 -9.42 0.55 10.46
CA SER A 117 -9.58 1.64 11.42
C SER A 117 -8.24 2.02 12.05
N GLY A 118 -7.35 1.05 12.30
CA GLY A 118 -5.97 1.27 12.74
C GLY A 118 -5.14 2.09 11.75
N THR A 119 -5.18 1.73 10.46
CA THR A 119 -4.45 2.49 9.42
C THR A 119 -4.99 3.90 9.25
N ASN A 120 -6.32 4.05 9.24
CA ASN A 120 -6.97 5.37 9.12
C ASN A 120 -6.70 6.26 10.34
N CYS A 121 -6.68 5.68 11.54
CA CYS A 121 -6.35 6.40 12.77
C CYS A 121 -4.89 6.88 12.76
N LEU A 122 -3.96 6.07 12.24
CA LEU A 122 -2.57 6.48 12.04
C LEU A 122 -2.49 7.63 11.02
N GLU A 123 -3.20 7.52 9.90
CA GLU A 123 -3.28 8.59 8.90
C GLU A 123 -3.80 9.90 9.51
N ASN A 124 -4.92 9.86 10.23
CA ASN A 124 -5.53 11.03 10.86
C ASN A 124 -4.62 11.67 11.92
N LEU A 125 -3.97 10.85 12.74
CA LEU A 125 -3.01 11.32 13.75
C LEU A 125 -1.88 12.10 13.09
N VAL A 126 -1.31 11.56 12.01
CA VAL A 126 -0.18 12.18 11.29
C VAL A 126 -0.64 13.41 10.52
N ASN A 127 -1.75 13.35 9.80
CA ASN A 127 -2.26 14.49 9.04
C ASN A 127 -2.61 15.68 9.95
N SER A 128 -3.14 15.42 11.15
CA SER A 128 -3.56 16.49 12.06
C SER A 128 -2.43 17.08 12.89
N ASN A 129 -1.34 16.33 13.12
CA ASN A 129 -0.27 16.73 14.04
C ASN A 129 1.12 16.76 13.42
N GLY A 130 1.28 16.32 12.17
CA GLY A 130 2.58 16.14 11.52
C GLY A 130 3.41 17.41 11.43
N LEU A 131 2.78 18.59 11.36
CA LEU A 131 3.46 19.88 11.41
C LEU A 131 4.13 20.16 12.78
N LYS A 132 3.61 19.55 13.86
CA LYS A 132 4.15 19.66 15.22
C LYS A 132 5.25 18.63 15.49
N PHE A 133 5.46 17.66 14.60
CA PHE A 133 6.41 16.58 14.82
C PHE A 133 7.84 17.09 14.67
N ARG A 134 8.68 16.70 15.63
CA ARG A 134 10.13 16.87 15.53
C ARG A 134 10.73 15.73 14.72
N GLU A 135 11.99 15.86 14.31
CA GLU A 135 12.69 14.81 13.56
C GLU A 135 12.64 13.45 14.28
N THR A 136 12.89 13.42 15.59
CA THR A 136 12.79 12.20 16.40
C THR A 136 11.39 11.60 16.43
N THR A 137 10.36 12.44 16.34
CA THR A 137 8.96 11.99 16.28
C THR A 137 8.66 11.35 14.92
N TRP A 138 9.17 11.96 13.85
CA TRP A 138 9.09 11.39 12.50
C TRP A 138 9.86 10.07 12.38
N ASP A 139 11.05 9.95 12.97
CA ASP A 139 11.79 8.67 13.05
C ASP A 139 10.90 7.58 13.67
N LYS A 140 10.27 7.85 14.83
CA LYS A 140 9.34 6.91 15.49
C LYS A 140 8.10 6.61 14.64
N THR A 141 7.55 7.62 13.97
CA THR A 141 6.35 7.48 13.12
C THR A 141 6.64 6.58 11.92
N CYS A 142 7.73 6.84 11.20
CA CYS A 142 8.14 6.05 10.05
C CYS A 142 8.55 4.63 10.45
N GLN A 143 9.18 4.46 11.62
CA GLN A 143 9.48 3.14 12.18
C GLN A 143 8.19 2.36 12.48
N CYS A 144 7.19 3.00 13.11
CA CYS A 144 5.89 2.38 13.35
C CYS A 144 5.23 1.93 12.03
N MET A 145 5.22 2.79 11.00
CA MET A 145 4.71 2.42 9.67
C MET A 145 5.45 1.21 9.08
N LEU A 146 6.78 1.19 9.17
CA LEU A 146 7.61 0.07 8.72
C LEU A 146 7.27 -1.23 9.45
N ASP A 147 7.10 -1.18 10.78
CA ASP A 147 6.78 -2.36 11.59
C ASP A 147 5.39 -2.91 11.27
N ILE A 148 4.42 -2.03 11.04
CA ILE A 148 3.09 -2.40 10.56
C ILE A 148 3.20 -3.02 9.16
N PHE A 149 3.99 -2.42 8.28
CA PHE A 149 4.19 -2.92 6.93
C PHE A 149 4.78 -4.33 6.92
N ASN A 150 5.87 -4.54 7.63
CA ASN A 150 6.58 -5.83 7.68
C ASN A 150 5.71 -6.95 8.27
N SER A 151 4.93 -6.64 9.32
CA SER A 151 4.09 -7.65 9.98
C SER A 151 2.86 -8.08 9.16
N THR A 152 2.45 -7.25 8.19
CA THR A 152 1.23 -7.45 7.40
C THR A 152 1.48 -8.02 5.99
N ILE A 153 2.74 -8.30 5.60
CA ILE A 153 3.03 -8.96 4.33
C ILE A 153 2.47 -10.40 4.34
N PRO A 154 1.61 -10.78 3.39
CA PRO A 154 0.98 -12.10 3.36
C PRO A 154 1.92 -13.15 2.71
N THR A 155 3.12 -13.33 3.28
CA THR A 155 4.18 -14.20 2.73
C THR A 155 3.71 -15.62 2.42
N ALA A 156 2.78 -16.16 3.21
CA ALA A 156 2.22 -17.48 2.99
C ALA A 156 1.49 -17.62 1.63
N LEU A 157 1.05 -16.54 0.98
CA LEU A 157 0.47 -16.64 -0.36
C LEU A 157 1.45 -17.17 -1.41
N LEU A 158 2.76 -16.93 -1.23
CA LEU A 158 3.80 -17.40 -2.15
C LEU A 158 4.22 -18.85 -1.90
N SER A 159 3.99 -19.36 -0.68
CA SER A 159 4.47 -20.67 -0.25
C SER A 159 3.34 -21.66 0.09
N TRP A 160 2.08 -21.23 0.06
CA TRP A 160 0.95 -22.08 0.41
C TRP A 160 0.88 -23.29 -0.53
N ARG A 161 0.77 -24.47 0.06
CA ARG A 161 0.50 -25.74 -0.61
C ARG A 161 -0.64 -26.41 0.17
N ALA A 162 -1.47 -27.18 -0.52
CA ALA A 162 -2.34 -28.12 0.18
C ALA A 162 -1.44 -29.15 0.86
N GLU A 163 -1.73 -29.52 2.11
CA GLU A 163 -1.07 -30.68 2.70
C GLU A 163 -1.43 -31.91 1.87
N ASP A 164 -0.45 -32.50 1.19
CA ASP A 164 -0.68 -33.60 0.27
C ASP A 164 -1.30 -34.80 0.98
N LYS A 165 -2.36 -35.33 0.38
CA LYS A 165 -2.72 -36.74 0.48
C LYS A 165 -1.71 -37.52 -0.37
N GLU A 166 -0.50 -37.73 0.14
CA GLU A 166 0.39 -38.69 -0.52
C GLU A 166 -0.12 -40.12 -0.22
N GLU A 167 -0.86 -40.66 -1.19
CA GLU A 167 -0.89 -42.09 -1.45
C GLU A 167 0.54 -42.55 -1.79
N ASN A 168 1.29 -42.96 -0.78
CA ASN A 168 2.48 -43.79 -1.01
C ASN A 168 2.03 -45.19 -1.41
N VAL A 169 1.84 -45.43 -2.71
CA VAL A 169 1.81 -46.78 -3.28
C VAL A 169 2.95 -46.91 -4.29
N GLU A 170 4.12 -47.29 -3.80
CA GLU A 170 5.12 -47.97 -4.62
C GLU A 170 4.59 -49.38 -5.00
N PRO A 171 4.68 -49.81 -6.28
CA PRO A 171 4.32 -51.17 -6.65
C PRO A 171 5.53 -52.10 -6.47
N SER A 172 5.78 -52.55 -5.24
CA SER A 172 6.79 -53.59 -4.96
C SER A 172 6.13 -54.93 -4.64
N ARG A 173 6.34 -55.90 -5.54
CA ARG A 173 5.91 -57.30 -5.44
C ARG A 173 6.51 -57.98 -4.20
N GLN A 174 5.68 -58.54 -3.31
CA GLN A 174 5.72 -59.91 -2.76
C GLN A 174 4.93 -60.07 -1.45
N GLY A 175 3.88 -60.90 -1.48
CA GLY A 175 3.60 -61.92 -0.47
C GLY A 175 3.08 -61.56 0.94
N ILE A 176 1.81 -61.92 1.18
CA ILE A 176 1.26 -62.52 2.44
C ILE A 176 0.70 -61.55 3.52
N LEU A 177 -0.63 -61.39 3.46
CA LEU A 177 -1.62 -61.26 4.55
C LEU A 177 -1.19 -60.58 5.87
N LYS A 178 -1.51 -59.28 6.04
CA LYS A 178 -1.84 -58.70 7.35
C LYS A 178 -2.95 -57.64 7.27
N TYR A 179 -4.04 -57.98 7.96
CA TYR A 179 -5.12 -57.17 8.53
C TYR A 179 -5.18 -55.67 8.24
N SER A 180 -6.31 -55.28 7.65
CA SER A 180 -6.85 -53.93 7.57
C SER A 180 -6.85 -53.23 8.93
N ASN A 181 -6.11 -52.11 9.04
CA ASN A 181 -6.34 -51.12 10.07
C ASN A 181 -6.80 -49.84 9.38
N SER A 182 -8.08 -49.78 9.04
CA SER A 182 -8.74 -48.57 8.55
C SER A 182 -8.77 -47.57 9.71
N GLN A 183 -7.78 -46.69 9.82
CA GLN A 183 -7.97 -45.46 10.58
C GLN A 183 -9.05 -44.66 9.84
N SER A 184 -10.28 -44.74 10.36
CA SER A 184 -11.38 -43.92 9.90
C SER A 184 -11.00 -42.46 10.14
N VAL A 185 -10.64 -41.74 9.09
CA VAL A 185 -10.64 -40.26 9.12
C VAL A 185 -12.04 -39.86 9.53
N THR A 186 -12.19 -39.30 10.73
CA THR A 186 -13.52 -38.95 11.22
C THR A 186 -14.04 -37.74 10.45
N MET A 187 -15.36 -37.64 10.28
CA MET A 187 -15.99 -36.45 9.67
C MET A 187 -15.61 -35.16 10.42
N ASP A 188 -15.22 -35.27 11.69
CA ASP A 188 -14.76 -34.15 12.52
C ASP A 188 -13.32 -33.72 12.20
N ASP A 189 -12.43 -34.63 11.80
CA ASP A 189 -11.07 -34.29 11.33
C ASP A 189 -11.09 -33.51 10.00
N ILE A 190 -12.03 -33.86 9.11
CA ILE A 190 -12.22 -33.16 7.83
C ILE A 190 -12.81 -31.75 8.07
N LYS A 191 -13.80 -31.63 8.95
CA LYS A 191 -14.42 -30.33 9.28
C LYS A 191 -13.46 -29.38 9.98
N THR A 192 -12.64 -29.88 10.90
CA THR A 192 -11.62 -29.08 11.60
C THR A 192 -10.52 -28.61 10.65
N LYS A 193 -10.08 -29.46 9.71
CA LYS A 193 -9.10 -29.09 8.67
C LYS A 193 -9.63 -28.02 7.72
N VAL A 194 -10.83 -28.20 7.16
CA VAL A 194 -11.48 -27.21 6.29
C VAL A 194 -11.70 -25.88 7.02
N GLY A 195 -12.06 -25.93 8.32
CA GLY A 195 -12.18 -24.73 9.16
C GLY A 195 -10.85 -23.99 9.36
N SER A 196 -9.73 -24.71 9.46
CA SER A 196 -8.39 -24.13 9.64
C SER A 196 -7.87 -23.42 8.38
N GLU A 197 -8.08 -24.00 7.19
CA GLU A 197 -7.72 -23.38 5.92
C GLU A 197 -8.56 -22.12 5.64
N HIS A 198 -9.86 -22.19 5.95
CA HIS A 198 -10.74 -21.03 5.81
C HIS A 198 -10.31 -19.87 6.73
N LYS A 199 -9.87 -20.16 7.95
CA LYS A 199 -9.32 -19.15 8.86
C LYS A 199 -8.01 -18.56 8.32
N LEU A 200 -7.10 -19.39 7.82
CA LEU A 200 -5.85 -18.94 7.20
C LEU A 200 -6.13 -18.01 6.01
N PHE A 201 -7.05 -18.39 5.13
CA PHE A 201 -7.40 -17.60 3.95
C PHE A 201 -8.05 -16.27 4.32
N ALA A 202 -8.94 -16.25 5.32
CA ALA A 202 -9.50 -15.02 5.85
C ALA A 202 -8.39 -14.07 6.35
N GLY A 203 -7.45 -14.57 7.17
CA GLY A 203 -6.32 -13.77 7.66
C GLY A 203 -5.41 -13.25 6.55
N LEU A 204 -5.15 -14.06 5.50
CA LEU A 204 -4.35 -13.62 4.35
C LEU A 204 -5.06 -12.58 3.49
N LEU A 205 -6.38 -12.68 3.31
CA LEU A 205 -7.17 -11.67 2.62
C LEU A 205 -7.11 -10.33 3.36
N ILE A 206 -7.25 -10.35 4.69
CA ILE A 206 -7.14 -9.16 5.53
C ILE A 206 -5.77 -8.53 5.37
N LYS A 207 -4.68 -9.32 5.42
CA LYS A 207 -3.33 -8.82 5.16
C LYS A 207 -3.19 -8.14 3.80
N CYS A 208 -3.78 -8.68 2.74
CA CYS A 208 -3.79 -8.03 1.42
C CYS A 208 -4.54 -6.69 1.43
N VAL A 209 -5.71 -6.63 2.08
CA VAL A 209 -6.49 -5.38 2.21
C VAL A 209 -5.69 -4.34 2.99
N VAL A 210 -5.14 -4.73 4.13
CA VAL A 210 -4.33 -3.87 4.99
C VAL A 210 -3.10 -3.33 4.28
N GLN A 211 -2.39 -4.16 3.52
CA GLN A 211 -1.25 -3.72 2.71
C GLN A 211 -1.65 -2.63 1.70
N LEU A 212 -2.81 -2.77 1.06
CA LEU A 212 -3.31 -1.76 0.12
C LEU A 212 -3.68 -0.45 0.83
N GLU A 213 -4.33 -0.54 2.00
CA GLU A 213 -4.69 0.62 2.81
C GLU A 213 -3.43 1.33 3.34
N LEU A 214 -2.39 0.60 3.76
CA LEU A 214 -1.10 1.16 4.18
C LEU A 214 -0.40 1.92 3.05
N ILE A 215 -0.43 1.39 1.82
CA ILE A 215 0.08 2.08 0.64
C ILE A 215 -0.65 3.41 0.46
N GLN A 216 -1.98 3.41 0.56
CA GLN A 216 -2.78 4.63 0.44
C GLN A 216 -2.53 5.60 1.61
N THR A 217 -2.33 5.10 2.83
CA THR A 217 -1.97 5.91 3.99
C THR A 217 -0.63 6.62 3.80
N ILE A 218 0.39 5.92 3.29
CA ILE A 218 1.68 6.56 2.98
C ILE A 218 1.50 7.63 1.89
N ASP A 219 0.76 7.32 0.81
CA ASP A 219 0.48 8.27 -0.26
C ASP A 219 -0.24 9.53 0.27
N ASN A 220 -1.28 9.35 1.09
CA ASN A 220 -2.06 10.42 1.69
C ASN A 220 -1.23 11.26 2.67
N ILE A 221 -0.38 10.63 3.48
CA ILE A 221 0.48 11.36 4.43
C ILE A 221 1.51 12.19 3.68
N VAL A 222 2.16 11.62 2.65
CA VAL A 222 3.21 12.32 1.93
C VAL A 222 2.64 13.42 1.04
N PHE A 223 1.55 13.17 0.31
CA PHE A 223 1.05 14.06 -0.74
C PHE A 223 -0.29 14.74 -0.44
N PHE A 224 -0.85 14.53 0.75
CA PHE A 224 -2.23 14.88 1.12
C PHE A 224 -3.28 13.98 0.45
N PRO A 225 -4.41 13.67 1.13
CA PRO A 225 -5.46 12.84 0.57
C PRO A 225 -5.98 13.31 -0.79
N ALA A 226 -6.18 12.35 -1.70
CA ALA A 226 -6.70 12.54 -3.06
C ALA A 226 -5.83 13.32 -4.06
N THR A 227 -4.74 13.97 -3.63
CA THR A 227 -3.83 14.72 -4.52
C THR A 227 -3.24 13.84 -5.63
N SER A 228 -2.65 12.69 -5.27
CA SER A 228 -2.07 11.73 -6.23
C SER A 228 -3.09 11.22 -7.25
N ARG A 229 -4.34 10.99 -6.83
CA ARG A 229 -5.44 10.53 -7.72
C ARG A 229 -5.86 11.62 -8.70
N LYS A 230 -5.90 12.88 -8.24
CA LYS A 230 -6.20 14.03 -9.09
C LYS A 230 -5.11 14.24 -10.14
N GLU A 231 -3.83 14.16 -9.75
CA GLU A 231 -2.69 14.27 -10.67
C GLU A 231 -2.74 13.18 -11.76
N ASP A 232 -3.08 11.93 -11.41
CA ASP A 232 -3.23 10.84 -12.38
C ASP A 232 -4.34 11.10 -13.41
N GLN A 233 -5.49 11.62 -12.95
CA GLN A 233 -6.62 11.96 -13.82
C GLN A 233 -6.26 13.11 -14.77
N GLU A 234 -5.57 14.13 -14.28
CA GLU A 234 -5.09 15.25 -15.08
C GLU A 234 -4.07 14.80 -16.14
N ASN A 235 -3.08 13.97 -15.75
CA ASN A 235 -2.09 13.43 -16.67
C ASN A 235 -2.74 12.57 -17.77
N LEU A 236 -3.74 11.75 -17.41
CA LEU A 236 -4.50 10.95 -18.38
C LEU A 236 -5.28 11.84 -19.35
N ALA A 237 -6.02 12.83 -18.83
CA ALA A 237 -6.79 13.77 -19.63
C ALA A 237 -5.89 14.53 -20.62
N LEU A 238 -4.73 15.02 -20.16
CA LEU A 238 -3.75 15.70 -21.02
C LEU A 238 -3.22 14.79 -22.13
N ALA A 239 -2.94 13.52 -21.82
CA ALA A 239 -2.47 12.55 -22.82
C ALA A 239 -3.54 12.26 -23.89
N GLN A 240 -4.80 12.15 -23.48
CA GLN A 240 -5.95 11.95 -24.37
C GLN A 240 -6.21 13.19 -25.23
N THR A 241 -6.23 14.40 -24.65
CA THR A 241 -6.39 15.65 -25.40
C THR A 241 -5.28 15.82 -26.44
N ALA A 242 -4.03 15.55 -26.08
CA ALA A 242 -2.91 15.62 -27.02
C ALA A 242 -3.05 14.62 -28.19
N TYR A 243 -3.60 13.42 -27.92
CA TYR A 243 -3.90 12.45 -28.97
C TYR A 243 -5.01 12.93 -29.92
N HIS A 244 -6.10 13.45 -29.37
CA HIS A 244 -7.20 13.98 -30.17
C HIS A 244 -6.77 15.15 -31.05
N GLN A 245 -5.99 16.09 -30.51
CA GLN A 245 -5.43 17.22 -31.27
C GLN A 245 -4.53 16.75 -32.43
N TYR A 246 -3.78 15.67 -32.24
CA TYR A 246 -2.97 15.06 -33.30
C TYR A 246 -3.83 14.49 -34.44
N LEU A 247 -4.93 13.80 -34.12
CA LEU A 247 -5.81 13.20 -35.12
C LEU A 247 -6.71 14.21 -35.85
N SER A 248 -7.13 15.28 -35.17
CA SER A 248 -8.09 16.25 -35.71
C SER A 248 -7.47 17.26 -36.69
N SER A 249 -6.19 17.14 -37.04
CA SER A 249 -5.50 18.17 -37.80
C SER A 249 -4.72 17.66 -39.01
N SER A 250 -5.22 17.97 -40.21
CA SER A 250 -4.42 18.02 -41.44
C SER A 250 -3.56 19.30 -41.56
N LEU A 251 -3.60 20.23 -40.58
CA LEU A 251 -3.00 21.58 -40.71
C LEU A 251 -2.17 22.10 -39.51
N CYS A 252 -1.98 21.37 -38.41
CA CYS A 252 -1.32 21.88 -37.19
C CYS A 252 0.04 21.22 -36.91
N LYS A 253 0.84 21.04 -37.97
CA LYS A 253 2.27 20.72 -37.80
C LYS A 253 3.09 21.94 -37.34
N GLN A 254 2.50 23.13 -37.29
CA GLN A 254 3.19 24.41 -37.04
C GLN A 254 2.94 25.05 -35.66
N MET A 255 2.05 24.53 -34.80
CA MET A 255 1.90 25.05 -33.41
C MET A 255 2.53 24.16 -32.33
N PHE A 256 3.50 23.31 -32.71
CA PHE A 256 4.09 22.31 -31.83
C PHE A 256 4.94 22.88 -30.67
N VAL A 257 5.16 24.20 -30.64
CA VAL A 257 6.03 24.87 -29.66
C VAL A 257 5.23 25.63 -28.58
N GLN A 258 3.98 26.02 -28.84
CA GLN A 258 3.26 26.94 -27.93
C GLN A 258 2.67 26.25 -26.68
N THR A 259 2.29 24.97 -26.78
CA THR A 259 1.67 24.23 -25.66
C THR A 259 2.66 23.88 -24.56
N LEU A 260 3.98 23.97 -24.81
CA LEU A 260 5.01 23.73 -23.80
C LEU A 260 5.16 24.88 -22.78
N HIS A 261 4.85 26.12 -23.16
CA HIS A 261 5.01 27.27 -22.26
C HIS A 261 3.91 27.39 -21.20
N PHE A 262 2.69 26.91 -21.46
CA PHE A 262 1.57 27.08 -20.52
C PHE A 262 1.69 26.20 -19.25
N GLN A 263 2.53 25.16 -19.26
CA GLN A 263 2.73 24.29 -18.08
C GLN A 263 3.89 24.69 -17.18
N ALA A 264 4.80 25.58 -17.64
CA ALA A 264 5.93 26.04 -16.83
C ALA A 264 5.53 27.11 -15.80
N ASP A 265 4.48 27.89 -16.07
CA ASP A 265 4.05 29.00 -15.20
C ASP A 265 3.31 28.57 -13.91
N LEU A 266 2.94 27.30 -13.78
CA LEU A 266 2.25 26.78 -12.57
C LEU A 266 3.21 26.28 -11.47
N LEU A 267 4.52 26.31 -11.71
CA LEU A 267 5.54 25.84 -10.76
C LEU A 267 6.30 26.97 -10.04
N HIS A 268 6.02 28.23 -10.35
CA HIS A 268 6.71 29.37 -9.75
C HIS A 268 5.72 30.36 -9.12
N THR A 269 5.13 29.97 -7.99
CA THR A 269 4.54 30.92 -7.05
C THR A 269 4.70 30.40 -5.61
N GLU A 270 5.93 30.09 -5.20
CA GLU A 270 6.28 29.67 -3.83
C GLU A 270 6.59 30.86 -2.90
N SER A 271 5.76 31.89 -2.91
CA SER A 271 5.91 32.99 -1.96
C SER A 271 4.56 33.44 -1.43
N GLY A 272 4.20 32.90 -0.25
CA GLY A 272 3.07 33.36 0.56
C GLY A 272 1.84 32.44 0.60
N LEU A 273 2.02 31.13 0.77
CA LEU A 273 0.90 30.20 0.90
C LEU A 273 0.18 30.38 2.25
N SER A 274 -1.15 30.41 2.20
CA SER A 274 -2.01 30.42 3.40
C SER A 274 -1.86 29.12 4.20
N GLU A 275 -2.23 29.12 5.48
CA GLU A 275 -2.18 27.95 6.36
C GLU A 275 -2.96 26.75 5.77
N GLN A 276 -4.09 27.04 5.12
CA GLN A 276 -4.94 26.09 4.40
C GLN A 276 -4.23 25.47 3.17
N GLN A 277 -3.41 26.25 2.45
CA GLN A 277 -2.61 25.75 1.33
C GLN A 277 -1.38 24.95 1.77
N ARG A 278 -0.89 25.13 3.01
CA ARG A 278 0.18 24.29 3.59
C ARG A 278 -0.34 22.93 4.03
N GLU A 279 -1.56 22.88 4.57
CA GLU A 279 -2.23 21.62 4.94
C GLU A 279 -2.47 20.75 3.69
N GLU A 280 -2.84 21.34 2.55
CA GLU A 280 -3.06 20.65 1.28
C GLU A 280 -1.78 20.12 0.58
N GLN A 281 -0.59 20.36 1.13
CA GLN A 281 0.68 19.87 0.55
C GLN A 281 1.14 18.52 1.11
N GLY A 282 0.47 18.02 2.14
CA GLY A 282 0.87 16.81 2.86
C GLY A 282 2.15 17.03 3.67
N MET A 283 2.72 15.95 4.17
CA MET A 283 3.84 15.98 5.12
C MET A 283 5.21 15.83 4.45
N TYR A 284 5.28 15.85 3.12
CA TYR A 284 6.52 15.68 2.37
C TYR A 284 7.66 16.60 2.84
N HIS A 285 7.38 17.88 3.09
CA HIS A 285 8.40 18.86 3.50
C HIS A 285 8.87 18.67 4.95
N ASN A 286 8.07 17.99 5.79
CA ASN A 286 8.42 17.66 7.17
C ASN A 286 9.24 16.36 7.28
N LEU A 287 9.34 15.58 6.22
CA LEU A 287 10.07 14.32 6.17
C LEU A 287 11.51 14.55 5.65
N SER A 288 12.52 14.03 6.36
CA SER A 288 13.90 14.05 5.88
C SER A 288 14.10 13.11 4.69
N SER A 289 15.22 13.24 3.98
CA SER A 289 15.52 12.34 2.84
C SER A 289 15.63 10.88 3.30
N LYS A 290 16.13 10.67 4.52
CA LYS A 290 16.14 9.37 5.20
C LYS A 290 14.73 8.81 5.39
N HIS A 291 13.79 9.61 5.89
CA HIS A 291 12.40 9.17 6.09
C HIS A 291 11.73 8.77 4.77
N LEU A 292 11.86 9.60 3.73
CA LEU A 292 11.26 9.33 2.42
C LEU A 292 11.85 8.09 1.74
N LEU A 293 13.16 7.88 1.87
CA LEU A 293 13.83 6.67 1.35
C LEU A 293 13.38 5.42 2.12
N LEU A 294 13.19 5.51 3.43
CA LEU A 294 12.64 4.41 4.24
C LEU A 294 11.23 4.01 3.79
N LEU A 295 10.34 5.00 3.59
CA LEU A 295 9.00 4.76 3.08
C LEU A 295 9.04 4.15 1.67
N THR A 296 9.95 4.62 0.83
CA THR A 296 10.19 4.06 -0.52
C THR A 296 10.58 2.59 -0.46
N ASP A 297 11.44 2.21 0.50
CA ASP A 297 11.86 0.81 0.70
C ASP A 297 10.70 -0.10 1.12
N CYS A 298 9.84 0.37 2.02
CA CYS A 298 8.62 -0.34 2.42
C CYS A 298 7.71 -0.59 1.22
N LEU A 299 7.42 0.46 0.45
CA LEU A 299 6.54 0.38 -0.72
C LEU A 299 7.13 -0.55 -1.79
N LEU A 300 8.45 -0.48 -2.04
CA LEU A 300 9.13 -1.39 -2.98
C LEU A 300 9.05 -2.85 -2.53
N GLN A 301 9.11 -3.14 -1.23
CA GLN A 301 8.93 -4.48 -0.71
C GLN A 301 7.52 -5.02 -1.03
N SER A 302 6.49 -4.20 -0.84
CA SER A 302 5.11 -4.55 -1.23
C SER A 302 4.96 -4.79 -2.72
N HIS A 303 5.54 -3.89 -3.53
CA HIS A 303 5.55 -4.00 -4.98
C HIS A 303 6.17 -5.33 -5.42
N ARG A 304 7.36 -5.64 -4.91
CA ARG A 304 8.09 -6.89 -5.23
C ARG A 304 7.31 -8.13 -4.82
N PHE A 305 6.68 -8.11 -3.64
CA PHE A 305 5.83 -9.20 -3.19
C PHE A 305 4.63 -9.40 -4.13
N ALA A 306 3.90 -8.33 -4.45
CA ALA A 306 2.75 -8.38 -5.33
C ALA A 306 3.14 -8.81 -6.76
N LYS A 307 4.26 -8.29 -7.29
CA LYS A 307 4.88 -8.70 -8.56
C LYS A 307 5.20 -10.19 -8.59
N ALA A 308 5.87 -10.71 -7.55
CA ALA A 308 6.19 -12.13 -7.44
C ALA A 308 4.93 -13.00 -7.41
N PHE A 309 3.90 -12.59 -6.66
CA PHE A 309 2.64 -13.30 -6.59
C PHE A 309 1.89 -13.28 -7.93
N ASN A 310 1.82 -12.13 -8.59
CA ASN A 310 1.13 -11.99 -9.87
C ASN A 310 1.82 -12.76 -10.99
N SER A 311 3.15 -12.81 -10.99
CA SER A 311 3.95 -13.56 -11.95
C SER A 311 3.89 -15.08 -11.74
N ASN A 312 3.60 -15.54 -10.51
CA ASN A 312 3.52 -16.96 -10.19
C ASN A 312 2.13 -17.54 -10.55
N HIS A 313 1.96 -17.91 -11.82
CA HIS A 313 0.71 -18.48 -12.32
C HIS A 313 0.32 -19.81 -11.66
N GLU A 314 1.31 -20.65 -11.31
CA GLU A 314 1.10 -21.94 -10.63
C GLU A 314 0.52 -21.70 -9.23
N GLN A 315 1.18 -20.86 -8.43
CA GLN A 315 0.74 -20.55 -7.08
C GLN A 315 -0.67 -19.95 -7.05
N ARG A 316 -0.96 -19.02 -7.98
CA ARG A 316 -2.31 -18.45 -8.14
C ARG A 316 -3.35 -19.51 -8.51
N ASN A 317 -2.98 -20.51 -9.32
CA ASN A 317 -3.88 -21.61 -9.66
C ASN A 317 -4.16 -22.53 -8.46
N LEU A 318 -3.15 -22.80 -7.62
CA LEU A 318 -3.31 -23.59 -6.41
C LEU A 318 -4.29 -22.93 -5.44
N LEU A 319 -4.05 -21.65 -5.12
CA LEU A 319 -4.93 -20.88 -4.24
C LEU A 319 -6.35 -20.73 -4.82
N TRP A 320 -6.48 -20.57 -6.13
CA TRP A 320 -7.79 -20.52 -6.79
C TRP A 320 -8.55 -21.84 -6.65
N LYS A 321 -7.89 -22.97 -6.90
CA LYS A 321 -8.49 -24.31 -6.72
C LYS A 321 -8.85 -24.59 -5.26
N ALA A 322 -8.08 -24.05 -4.33
CA ALA A 322 -8.36 -24.13 -2.90
C ALA A 322 -9.49 -23.20 -2.43
N GLY A 323 -10.04 -22.34 -3.31
CA GLY A 323 -11.12 -21.43 -2.96
C GLY A 323 -10.70 -20.18 -2.19
N PHE A 324 -9.40 -19.82 -2.19
CA PHE A 324 -8.85 -18.66 -1.46
C PHE A 324 -9.65 -17.37 -1.65
N LYS A 325 -10.11 -17.11 -2.88
CA LYS A 325 -10.93 -15.93 -3.24
C LYS A 325 -12.22 -16.34 -3.96
N GLY A 326 -12.84 -17.42 -3.48
CA GLY A 326 -14.04 -18.00 -4.10
C GLY A 326 -13.77 -18.41 -5.55
N SER A 327 -14.65 -18.01 -6.47
CA SER A 327 -14.58 -18.38 -7.89
C SER A 327 -13.58 -17.55 -8.72
N VAL A 328 -13.02 -16.46 -8.17
CA VAL A 328 -12.16 -15.54 -8.92
C VAL A 328 -10.69 -15.88 -8.70
N LYS A 329 -9.92 -16.02 -9.79
CA LYS A 329 -8.47 -16.23 -9.70
C LYS A 329 -7.81 -15.04 -8.99
N PRO A 330 -7.07 -15.27 -7.88
CA PRO A 330 -6.51 -14.17 -7.10
C PRO A 330 -5.41 -13.45 -7.88
N ASN A 331 -5.32 -12.14 -7.62
CA ASN A 331 -4.28 -11.24 -8.09
C ASN A 331 -4.15 -10.09 -7.09
N LEU A 332 -2.99 -9.43 -7.12
CA LEU A 332 -2.63 -8.28 -6.32
C LEU A 332 -2.29 -7.08 -7.22
N LEU A 333 -3.00 -6.93 -8.35
CA LEU A 333 -2.67 -5.90 -9.36
C LEU A 333 -2.71 -4.49 -8.77
N LYS A 334 -3.73 -4.16 -7.97
CA LYS A 334 -3.82 -2.85 -7.30
C LYS A 334 -2.67 -2.61 -6.34
N GLN A 335 -2.30 -3.61 -5.54
CA GLN A 335 -1.16 -3.50 -4.61
C GLN A 335 0.14 -3.32 -5.38
N GLU A 336 0.35 -4.08 -6.45
CA GLU A 336 1.52 -3.98 -7.33
C GLU A 336 1.65 -2.59 -7.96
N THR A 337 0.57 -2.05 -8.52
CA THR A 337 0.63 -0.79 -9.25
C THR A 337 0.59 0.43 -8.34
N GLN A 338 -0.20 0.44 -7.27
CA GLN A 338 -0.29 1.59 -6.37
C GLN A 338 0.99 1.78 -5.54
N SER A 339 1.60 0.70 -5.07
CA SER A 339 2.88 0.78 -4.34
C SER A 339 3.98 1.38 -5.21
N LEU A 340 4.12 0.90 -6.46
CA LEU A 340 5.10 1.43 -7.39
C LEU A 340 4.80 2.88 -7.79
N ALA A 341 3.52 3.23 -7.99
CA ALA A 341 3.13 4.61 -8.29
C ALA A 341 3.55 5.56 -7.15
N CYS A 342 3.30 5.18 -5.89
CA CYS A 342 3.69 5.97 -4.72
C CYS A 342 5.23 6.13 -4.65
N VAL A 343 5.98 5.04 -4.85
CA VAL A 343 7.46 5.08 -4.94
C VAL A 343 7.93 6.07 -6.00
N LEU A 344 7.37 5.99 -7.22
CA LEU A 344 7.74 6.87 -8.32
C LEU A 344 7.44 8.32 -7.98
N ARG A 345 6.27 8.64 -7.39
CA ARG A 345 5.94 10.01 -6.98
C ARG A 345 6.93 10.56 -5.96
N ILE A 346 7.29 9.76 -4.95
CA ILE A 346 8.27 10.17 -3.92
C ILE A 346 9.61 10.47 -4.59
N LEU A 347 10.15 9.51 -5.36
CA LEU A 347 11.45 9.67 -6.00
C LEU A 347 11.47 10.81 -7.03
N PHE A 348 10.43 10.96 -7.85
CA PHE A 348 10.35 12.07 -8.80
C PHE A 348 10.24 13.43 -8.09
N LYS A 349 9.49 13.52 -6.98
CA LYS A 349 9.41 14.76 -6.21
C LYS A 349 10.76 15.09 -5.55
N MET A 350 11.43 14.10 -4.95
CA MET A 350 12.75 14.26 -4.34
C MET A 350 13.83 14.66 -5.36
N CYS A 351 13.81 14.08 -6.57
CA CYS A 351 14.73 14.48 -7.63
C CYS A 351 14.57 15.95 -8.00
N SER A 352 13.34 16.46 -8.06
CA SER A 352 13.06 17.86 -8.45
C SER A 352 13.12 18.85 -7.28
N ASP A 353 13.41 18.40 -6.06
CA ASP A 353 13.41 19.22 -4.85
C ASP A 353 14.81 19.78 -4.58
N GLU A 354 14.93 21.10 -4.73
CA GLU A 354 16.17 21.87 -4.53
C GLU A 354 16.69 21.80 -3.08
N ALA A 355 15.82 21.56 -2.10
CA ALA A 355 16.23 21.41 -0.70
C ALA A 355 16.97 20.08 -0.44
N ARG A 356 17.00 19.16 -1.42
CA ARG A 356 17.57 17.80 -1.29
C ARG A 356 18.70 17.53 -2.27
N ARG A 357 19.37 18.59 -2.74
CA ARG A 357 20.49 18.52 -3.69
C ARG A 357 21.58 17.53 -3.28
N ASP A 358 21.87 17.47 -1.99
CA ASP A 358 22.85 16.57 -1.39
C ASP A 358 22.54 15.08 -1.64
N ALA A 359 21.26 14.72 -1.65
CA ALA A 359 20.79 13.35 -1.85
C ALA A 359 20.54 13.00 -3.34
N TRP A 360 20.56 13.98 -4.26
CA TRP A 360 20.18 13.77 -5.67
C TRP A 360 20.93 12.64 -6.38
N PRO A 361 22.26 12.46 -6.23
CA PRO A 361 22.95 11.35 -6.90
C PRO A 361 22.37 9.98 -6.52
N LEU A 362 22.08 9.77 -5.23
CA LEU A 362 21.48 8.55 -4.72
C LEU A 362 20.04 8.38 -5.22
N ILE A 363 19.23 9.44 -5.14
CA ILE A 363 17.83 9.42 -5.57
C ILE A 363 17.74 9.13 -7.08
N GLN A 364 18.57 9.80 -7.89
CA GLN A 364 18.61 9.61 -9.33
C GLN A 364 19.03 8.19 -9.70
N GLN A 365 20.07 7.65 -9.08
CA GLN A 365 20.49 6.26 -9.29
C GLN A 365 19.35 5.27 -8.97
N ARG A 366 18.70 5.44 -7.81
CA ARG A 366 17.56 4.60 -7.39
C ARG A 366 16.37 4.73 -8.35
N LEU A 367 16.03 5.95 -8.76
CA LEU A 367 14.95 6.20 -9.72
C LEU A 367 15.24 5.57 -11.08
N ILE A 368 16.48 5.68 -11.58
CA ILE A 368 16.89 5.02 -12.82
C ILE A 368 16.68 3.52 -12.75
N PHE A 369 17.13 2.91 -11.65
CA PHE A 369 16.99 1.48 -11.42
C PHE A 369 15.53 1.04 -11.36
N VAL A 370 14.69 1.71 -10.56
CA VAL A 370 13.27 1.36 -10.40
C VAL A 370 12.49 1.51 -11.71
N CYS A 371 12.69 2.61 -12.45
CA CYS A 371 12.04 2.80 -13.75
C CYS A 371 12.48 1.75 -14.77
N ARG A 372 13.77 1.39 -14.80
CA ARG A 372 14.28 0.35 -15.68
C ARG A 372 13.66 -1.01 -15.38
N GLU A 373 13.66 -1.45 -14.11
CA GLU A 373 13.03 -2.70 -13.70
C GLU A 373 11.52 -2.73 -14.03
N ALA A 374 10.84 -1.57 -13.90
CA ALA A 374 9.43 -1.45 -14.25
C ALA A 374 9.20 -1.65 -15.75
N LEU A 375 10.01 -1.03 -16.61
CA LEU A 375 9.91 -1.21 -18.06
C LEU A 375 10.25 -2.64 -18.50
N GLU A 376 11.33 -3.22 -17.95
CA GLU A 376 11.72 -4.61 -18.21
C GLU A 376 10.61 -5.59 -17.81
N TYR A 377 9.96 -5.35 -16.67
CA TYR A 377 8.84 -6.18 -16.24
C TYR A 377 7.59 -5.98 -17.11
N PHE A 378 7.27 -4.76 -17.52
CA PHE A 378 6.15 -4.49 -18.43
C PHE A 378 6.28 -5.28 -19.75
N LEU A 379 7.49 -5.36 -20.31
CA LEU A 379 7.78 -6.14 -21.51
C LEU A 379 7.54 -7.64 -21.33
N CYS A 380 7.70 -8.15 -20.10
CA CYS A 380 7.48 -9.56 -19.77
C CYS A 380 6.01 -9.90 -19.47
N LEU A 381 5.13 -8.90 -19.33
CA LEU A 381 3.73 -9.14 -19.02
C LEU A 381 3.03 -9.83 -20.19
N GLN A 382 2.47 -11.02 -19.94
CA GLN A 382 1.77 -11.79 -20.96
C GLN A 382 0.29 -11.39 -21.11
N SER A 383 -0.35 -11.01 -20.01
CA SER A 383 -1.78 -10.67 -19.99
C SER A 383 -2.03 -9.22 -20.38
N GLU A 384 -2.93 -9.01 -21.34
CA GLU A 384 -3.40 -7.68 -21.74
C GLU A 384 -4.04 -6.93 -20.56
N ALA A 385 -4.89 -7.58 -19.77
CA ALA A 385 -5.48 -6.98 -18.57
C ALA A 385 -4.42 -6.51 -17.55
N HIS A 386 -3.27 -7.19 -17.47
CA HIS A 386 -2.15 -6.77 -16.61
C HIS A 386 -1.44 -5.55 -17.19
N ARG A 387 -1.17 -5.55 -18.51
CA ARG A 387 -0.61 -4.38 -19.22
C ARG A 387 -1.52 -3.16 -19.10
N ASP A 388 -2.84 -3.37 -19.16
CA ASP A 388 -3.86 -2.34 -18.97
C ASP A 388 -3.77 -1.71 -17.58
N ALA A 389 -3.64 -2.53 -16.54
CA ALA A 389 -3.44 -2.05 -15.17
C ALA A 389 -2.14 -1.22 -15.01
N TRP A 390 -1.14 -1.49 -15.86
CA TRP A 390 0.15 -0.79 -15.88
C TRP A 390 0.17 0.50 -16.71
N THR A 391 -0.89 0.79 -17.47
CA THR A 391 -0.93 1.98 -18.32
C THR A 391 -0.72 3.27 -17.50
N CYS A 392 -1.34 3.38 -16.32
CA CYS A 392 -1.18 4.54 -15.45
C CYS A 392 0.26 4.73 -14.93
N LEU A 393 0.98 3.63 -14.66
CA LEU A 393 2.38 3.66 -14.24
C LEU A 393 3.28 4.20 -15.35
N LEU A 394 3.08 3.73 -16.58
CA LEU A 394 3.85 4.21 -17.72
C LEU A 394 3.55 5.68 -18.02
N LEU A 395 2.28 6.09 -17.95
CA LEU A 395 1.89 7.50 -18.09
C LEU A 395 2.55 8.38 -17.03
N LEU A 396 2.49 7.98 -15.76
CA LEU A 396 3.15 8.69 -14.66
C LEU A 396 4.66 8.81 -14.93
N MET A 397 5.32 7.68 -15.17
CA MET A 397 6.77 7.62 -15.37
C MET A 397 7.22 8.48 -16.55
N LEU A 398 6.64 8.28 -17.73
CA LEU A 398 7.03 8.99 -18.95
C LEU A 398 6.72 10.49 -18.85
N THR A 399 5.58 10.86 -18.26
CA THR A 399 5.21 12.27 -18.09
C THR A 399 6.16 12.99 -17.14
N ARG A 400 6.56 12.36 -16.04
CA ARG A 400 7.48 12.96 -15.06
C ARG A 400 8.90 13.10 -15.63
N ILE A 401 9.41 12.08 -16.32
CA ILE A 401 10.71 12.17 -17.01
C ILE A 401 10.68 13.26 -18.09
N PHE A 402 9.60 13.31 -18.89
CA PHE A 402 9.43 14.31 -19.95
C PHE A 402 9.42 15.76 -19.42
N LYS A 403 9.19 15.99 -18.12
CA LYS A 403 9.23 17.34 -17.51
C LYS A 403 10.57 17.71 -16.88
N MET A 404 11.54 16.79 -16.84
CA MET A 404 12.87 17.06 -16.26
C MET A 404 13.70 17.99 -17.14
N SER A 405 14.77 18.57 -16.59
CA SER A 405 15.81 19.28 -17.37
C SER A 405 16.46 18.38 -18.42
N ASP A 406 17.04 18.96 -19.47
CA ASP A 406 17.61 18.20 -20.59
C ASP A 406 18.71 17.22 -20.14
N GLU A 407 19.57 17.63 -19.22
CA GLU A 407 20.65 16.79 -18.65
C GLU A 407 20.10 15.52 -17.97
N ARG A 408 19.07 15.68 -17.14
CA ARG A 408 18.44 14.56 -16.42
C ARG A 408 17.59 13.71 -17.35
N PHE A 409 16.85 14.35 -18.26
CA PHE A 409 16.12 13.65 -19.31
C PHE A 409 17.05 12.78 -20.14
N ALA A 410 18.24 13.27 -20.50
CA ALA A 410 19.24 12.51 -21.22
C ALA A 410 19.72 11.30 -20.41
N ALA A 411 20.10 11.47 -19.13
CA ALA A 411 20.54 10.36 -18.27
C ALA A 411 19.49 9.24 -18.14
N HIS A 412 18.23 9.61 -17.95
CA HIS A 412 17.11 8.68 -17.90
C HIS A 412 16.88 8.01 -19.26
N THR A 413 16.79 8.80 -20.33
CA THR A 413 16.49 8.29 -21.68
C THR A 413 17.56 7.33 -22.18
N SER A 414 18.84 7.63 -21.96
CA SER A 414 19.95 6.73 -22.32
C SER A 414 19.83 5.36 -21.64
N SER A 415 19.23 5.29 -20.46
CA SER A 415 19.02 4.04 -19.72
C SER A 415 17.80 3.24 -20.19
N TYR A 416 16.83 3.89 -20.86
CA TYR A 416 15.53 3.31 -21.17
C TYR A 416 15.26 3.13 -22.66
N TYR A 417 16.01 3.83 -23.52
CA TYR A 417 15.71 3.94 -24.94
C TYR A 417 15.46 2.59 -25.64
N PRO A 418 16.29 1.54 -25.47
CA PRO A 418 16.02 0.24 -26.06
C PRO A 418 14.69 -0.36 -25.59
N LEU A 419 14.39 -0.26 -24.29
CA LEU A 419 13.14 -0.77 -23.70
C LEU A 419 11.92 -0.02 -24.26
N LEU A 420 12.02 1.30 -24.43
CA LEU A 420 10.95 2.10 -25.02
C LEU A 420 10.70 1.73 -26.49
N CYS A 421 11.75 1.38 -27.24
CA CYS A 421 11.60 0.86 -28.61
C CYS A 421 10.84 -0.46 -28.62
N GLU A 422 11.18 -1.41 -27.74
CA GLU A 422 10.46 -2.68 -27.61
C GLU A 422 8.99 -2.48 -27.19
N ILE A 423 8.71 -1.51 -26.30
CA ILE A 423 7.34 -1.20 -25.87
C ILE A 423 6.47 -0.73 -27.05
N MET A 424 7.03 -0.05 -28.05
CA MET A 424 6.25 0.38 -29.22
C MET A 424 5.73 -0.79 -30.07
N CYS A 425 6.30 -1.98 -29.92
CA CYS A 425 5.86 -3.17 -30.64
C CYS A 425 4.54 -3.76 -30.09
N PHE A 426 4.09 -3.32 -28.91
CA PHE A 426 2.80 -3.72 -28.35
C PHE A 426 1.65 -2.88 -28.92
N ASP A 427 0.43 -3.42 -28.86
CA ASP A 427 -0.77 -2.62 -29.08
C ASP A 427 -1.03 -1.74 -27.84
N LEU A 428 -0.60 -0.48 -27.95
CA LEU A 428 -0.65 0.50 -26.86
C LEU A 428 -1.91 1.34 -26.95
N LYS A 429 -2.48 1.68 -25.78
CA LYS A 429 -3.56 2.67 -25.68
C LYS A 429 -3.15 4.01 -26.27
N ALA A 430 -4.14 4.73 -26.79
CA ALA A 430 -3.94 5.99 -27.53
C ALA A 430 -3.19 7.05 -26.71
N GLU A 431 -3.54 7.20 -25.44
CA GLU A 431 -2.90 8.09 -24.48
C GLU A 431 -1.40 7.78 -24.29
N LEU A 432 -1.05 6.49 -24.22
CA LEU A 432 0.33 6.06 -24.04
C LEU A 432 1.14 6.28 -25.32
N ARG A 433 0.57 5.97 -26.49
CA ARG A 433 1.18 6.29 -27.79
C ARG A 433 1.45 7.79 -27.94
N SER A 434 0.51 8.63 -27.50
CA SER A 434 0.65 10.10 -27.51
C SER A 434 1.82 10.58 -26.65
N VAL A 435 1.95 10.06 -25.42
CA VAL A 435 3.08 10.40 -24.54
C VAL A 435 4.41 9.88 -25.09
N MET A 436 4.47 8.63 -25.54
CA MET A 436 5.70 8.05 -26.12
C MET A 436 6.16 8.82 -27.36
N ARG A 437 5.24 9.21 -28.26
CA ARG A 437 5.57 10.05 -29.42
C ARG A 437 6.24 11.36 -29.00
N ARG A 438 5.68 12.08 -28.02
CA ARG A 438 6.28 13.33 -27.50
C ARG A 438 7.65 13.06 -26.87
N PHE A 439 7.77 11.97 -26.13
CA PHE A 439 9.02 11.53 -25.53
C PHE A 439 10.11 11.35 -26.60
N PHE A 440 9.87 10.56 -27.66
CA PHE A 440 10.82 10.36 -28.76
C PHE A 440 11.15 11.64 -29.52
N LEU A 441 10.18 12.54 -29.71
CA LEU A 441 10.43 13.84 -30.34
C LEU A 441 11.36 14.72 -29.51
N ARG A 442 11.32 14.63 -28.18
CA ARG A 442 12.24 15.38 -27.29
C ARG A 442 13.67 14.83 -27.34
N ILE A 443 13.86 13.54 -27.66
CA ILE A 443 15.19 12.94 -27.82
C ILE A 443 15.98 13.63 -28.94
N GLY A 444 15.30 13.98 -30.04
CA GLY A 444 15.90 14.64 -31.21
C GLY A 444 16.78 15.85 -30.87
N PRO A 445 16.23 16.93 -30.30
CA PRO A 445 17.00 18.12 -29.89
C PRO A 445 17.94 17.84 -28.72
N VAL A 446 17.54 17.08 -27.69
CA VAL A 446 18.37 16.86 -26.49
C VAL A 446 19.67 16.11 -26.81
N PHE A 447 19.62 15.14 -27.73
CA PHE A 447 20.79 14.37 -28.16
C PHE A 447 21.40 14.87 -29.48
N ASN A 448 20.95 16.03 -29.98
CA ASN A 448 21.42 16.61 -31.25
C ASN A 448 21.29 15.66 -32.47
N ILE A 449 20.27 14.81 -32.48
CA ILE A 449 19.98 13.88 -33.59
C ILE A 449 19.31 14.62 -34.76
N SER A 450 18.39 15.53 -34.44
CA SER A 450 17.71 16.39 -35.42
C SER A 450 18.14 17.83 -35.20
N ARG A 451 18.61 18.51 -36.26
CA ARG A 451 18.83 19.96 -36.20
C ARG A 451 17.48 20.62 -35.94
N SER A 452 17.34 21.30 -34.80
CA SER A 452 16.24 22.25 -34.59
C SER A 452 16.21 23.14 -35.82
N GLY A 453 15.08 23.23 -36.51
CA GLY A 453 14.93 23.99 -37.74
C GLY A 453 15.30 25.45 -37.52
N GLY A 454 16.58 25.77 -37.67
CA GLY A 454 17.04 27.08 -38.06
C GLY A 454 16.49 27.29 -39.45
N VAL A 455 15.60 28.27 -39.57
CA VAL A 455 15.17 28.79 -40.86
C VAL A 455 16.43 29.04 -41.71
N PRO A 456 16.49 28.53 -42.95
CA PRO A 456 17.63 28.75 -43.84
C PRO A 456 17.86 30.24 -44.13
#